data_AF-A0A1Q4HFB3-F1
#
_entry.id   AF-A0A1Q4HFB3-F1
#
_cell.length_a   1.000
_cell.length_b   1.000
_cell.length_c   1.000
_cell.angle_alpha   90.00
_cell.angle_beta   90.00
_cell.angle_gamma   90.00
#
_symmetry.space_group_name_H-M   'P 1'
#
loop_
_entity.id
_entity.type
_entity.pdbx_description
1 polymer ?
#
loop_
_entity_poly.entity_id
_entity_poly.type
_entity_poly.pdbx_seq_one_letter_code
_entity_poly.pdbx_strand_id
1 'polypeptide(L)' 'MLVCPYHHRAHHRGLITITGPADDLVVTDDSGRPLSPRSLAHPPNDPPPTVPPWPGPLGERADWWWYDPFQPQPPPNTN' A
#
# COMPACT_ATOMS: atom_id res chain seq x y z
N MET A 1 -5.27 -4.17 10.21
CA MET A 1 -5.50 -5.00 9.00
C MET A 1 -6.17 -4.15 7.93
N LEU A 2 -5.53 -3.91 6.79
CA LEU A 2 -6.07 -3.07 5.70
C LEU A 2 -6.42 -3.98 4.51
N VAL A 3 -7.70 -4.18 4.24
CA VAL A 3 -8.16 -4.92 3.05
C VAL A 3 -7.86 -4.06 1.82
N CYS A 4 -7.26 -4.62 0.77
CA CYS A 4 -6.90 -3.82 -0.41
C CYS A 4 -8.16 -3.26 -1.13
N PRO A 5 -8.04 -2.17 -1.91
CA PRO A 5 -9.20 -1.51 -2.55
C PRO A 5 -10.04 -2.42 -3.45
N TYR A 6 -9.44 -3.46 -4.02
CA TYR A 6 -10.17 -4.47 -4.79
C TYR A 6 -11.08 -5.31 -3.89
N HIS A 7 -10.53 -5.94 -2.84
CA HIS A 7 -11.29 -6.79 -1.93
C HIS A 7 -12.33 -5.99 -1.13
N HIS A 8 -12.05 -4.73 -0.78
CA HIS A 8 -13.05 -3.87 -0.16
C HIS A 8 -14.27 -3.65 -1.09
N ARG A 9 -14.03 -3.41 -2.38
CA ARG A 9 -15.10 -3.32 -3.38
C ARG A 9 -15.84 -4.64 -3.58
N ALA A 10 -15.13 -5.77 -3.59
CA ALA A 10 -15.73 -7.09 -3.73
C ALA A 10 -16.67 -7.41 -2.55
N HIS A 11 -16.31 -7.01 -1.32
CA HIS A 11 -17.15 -7.17 -0.14
C HIS A 11 -18.47 -6.39 -0.25
N HIS A 12 -18.41 -5.11 -0.64
CA HIS A 12 -19.62 -4.30 -0.87
C HIS A 12 -20.51 -4.84 -2.00
N ARG A 13 -19.94 -5.62 -2.93
CA ARG A 13 -20.68 -6.30 -4.01
C ARG A 13 -21.23 -7.66 -3.62
N GLY A 14 -20.93 -8.17 -2.41
CA GLY A 14 -21.32 -9.52 -1.98
C GLY A 14 -20.55 -10.66 -2.65
N LEU A 15 -19.41 -10.36 -3.30
CA LEU A 15 -18.59 -11.37 -3.99
C LEU A 15 -17.64 -12.10 -3.04
N ILE A 16 -17.39 -11.52 -1.87
CA ILE A 16 -16.61 -12.13 -0.80
C ILE A 16 -17.28 -11.87 0.55
N THR A 17 -17.11 -12.79 1.49
CA THR A 17 -17.51 -12.60 2.89
C THR A 17 -16.26 -12.47 3.75
N ILE A 18 -16.29 -11.55 4.70
CA ILE A 18 -15.21 -11.31 5.67
C ILE A 18 -15.74 -11.65 7.06
N THR A 19 -15.14 -12.62 7.75
CA THR A 19 -15.54 -13.06 9.10
C THR A 19 -14.33 -13.19 10.02
N GLY A 20 -14.60 -13.23 11.34
CA GLY A 20 -13.57 -13.44 12.37
C GLY A 20 -13.02 -12.14 12.98
N PRO A 21 -12.22 -12.26 14.05
CA PRO A 21 -11.56 -11.13 14.68
C PRO A 21 -10.45 -10.56 13.79
N ALA A 22 -10.01 -9.33 14.08
CA ALA A 22 -9.01 -8.63 13.26
C ALA A 22 -7.65 -9.33 13.16
N ASP A 23 -7.34 -10.25 14.07
CA ASP A 23 -6.10 -11.03 14.08
C ASP A 23 -6.24 -12.41 13.43
N ASP A 24 -7.48 -12.88 13.17
CA ASP A 24 -7.79 -14.19 12.60
C ASP A 24 -8.96 -14.08 11.61
N LEU A 25 -8.76 -13.24 10.61
CA LEU A 25 -9.78 -12.91 9.63
C LEU A 25 -9.81 -13.95 8.51
N VAL A 26 -10.98 -14.53 8.29
CA VAL A 26 -11.25 -15.48 7.20
C VAL A 26 -12.00 -14.74 6.09
N VAL A 27 -11.49 -14.84 4.88
CA VAL A 27 -12.17 -14.33 3.68
C VAL A 27 -12.65 -15.51 2.87
N THR A 28 -13.93 -15.53 2.51
CA THR A 28 -14.48 -16.57 1.61
C THR A 28 -15.02 -15.96 0.33
N ASP A 29 -15.11 -16.76 -0.73
CA ASP A 29 -15.88 -16.40 -1.92
C ASP A 29 -17.41 -16.47 -1.67
N ASP A 30 -18.19 -16.18 -2.71
CA ASP A 30 -19.66 -16.24 -2.71
C ASP A 30 -20.22 -17.65 -2.48
N SER A 31 -19.41 -18.68 -2.74
CA SER A 31 -19.72 -20.08 -2.46
C SER A 31 -19.29 -20.55 -1.06
N GLY A 32 -18.71 -19.66 -0.25
CA GLY A 32 -18.24 -19.95 1.11
C GLY A 32 -16.89 -20.65 1.17
N ARG A 33 -16.14 -20.74 0.07
CA ARG A 33 -14.80 -21.34 0.08
C ARG A 33 -13.76 -20.33 0.57
N PRO A 34 -12.85 -20.73 1.49
CA PRO A 34 -11.79 -19.85 1.96
C PRO A 34 -10.88 -19.40 0.82
N LEU A 35 -10.70 -18.09 0.69
CA LEU A 35 -9.70 -17.52 -0.21
C LEU A 35 -8.33 -17.62 0.45
N SER A 36 -7.35 -18.14 -0.29
CA SER A 36 -5.98 -18.16 0.20
C SER A 36 -5.46 -16.72 0.36
N PRO A 37 -4.62 -16.42 1.37
CA PRO A 37 -4.01 -15.09 1.56
C PRO A 37 -2.99 -14.73 0.46
N ARG A 38 -2.89 -15.55 -0.59
CA ARG A 38 -1.96 -15.33 -1.68
C ARG A 38 -2.45 -14.16 -2.53
N SER A 39 -1.63 -13.14 -2.64
CA SER A 39 -1.80 -12.12 -3.65
C SER A 39 -1.73 -12.80 -5.02
N LEU A 40 -2.86 -12.87 -5.73
CA LEU A 40 -2.87 -13.09 -7.18
C LEU A 40 -2.44 -11.79 -7.84
N ALA A 41 -1.23 -11.32 -7.53
CA ALA A 41 -0.59 -10.27 -8.30
C ALA A 41 -0.39 -10.84 -9.71
N HIS A 42 -1.42 -10.66 -10.55
CA HIS A 42 -1.30 -10.96 -11.95
C HIS A 42 -0.37 -9.91 -12.55
N PRO A 43 0.68 -10.34 -13.25
CA PRO A 43 1.41 -9.44 -14.12
C PRO A 43 0.40 -8.73 -15.03
N PRO A 44 0.52 -7.42 -15.24
CA PRO A 44 -0.29 -6.77 -16.28
C PRO A 44 -0.07 -7.51 -17.60
N ASN A 45 -1.17 -7.84 -18.30
CA ASN A 45 -1.11 -8.49 -19.61
C ASN A 45 -0.67 -7.51 -20.71
N ASP A 46 -0.81 -6.22 -20.44
CA ASP A 46 -0.52 -5.16 -21.38
C ASP A 46 0.93 -4.66 -21.23
N PRO A 47 1.56 -4.21 -22.33
CA PRO A 47 2.86 -3.58 -22.25
C PRO A 47 2.81 -2.38 -21.29
N PRO A 48 3.94 -2.04 -20.64
CA PRO A 48 4.03 -0.82 -19.85
C PRO A 48 3.51 0.38 -20.65
N PRO A 49 2.82 1.33 -20.00
CA PRO A 49 2.34 2.52 -20.70
C PRO A 49 3.50 3.23 -21.40
N THR A 50 3.28 3.68 -22.64
CA THR A 50 4.27 4.45 -23.42
C THR A 50 4.34 5.88 -22.89
N VAL A 51 4.81 6.04 -21.66
CA VAL A 51 5.04 7.32 -21.00
C VAL A 51 6.54 7.58 -20.90
N PRO A 52 7.00 8.82 -21.12
CA PRO A 52 8.38 9.19 -20.84
C PRO A 52 8.75 8.89 -19.38
N PRO A 53 10.02 8.58 -19.09
CA PRO A 53 10.50 8.48 -17.72
C PRO A 53 10.13 9.75 -16.95
N TRP A 54 9.74 9.58 -15.68
CA TRP A 54 9.51 10.73 -14.81
C TRP A 54 10.81 11.56 -14.73
N PRO A 55 10.78 12.86 -15.10
CA PRO A 55 11.99 13.65 -15.32
C PRO A 55 12.78 13.99 -14.05
N GLY A 56 12.29 13.61 -12.87
CA GLY A 56 12.82 14.09 -11.61
C GLY A 56 12.03 15.28 -11.09
N PRO A 57 12.23 15.65 -9.81
CA PRO A 57 11.77 16.93 -9.31
C PRO A 57 12.66 18.04 -9.89
N LEU A 58 12.12 19.26 -10.06
CA LEU A 58 12.87 20.40 -10.62
C LEU A 58 13.95 20.98 -9.69
N GLY A 59 14.24 20.34 -8.56
CA GLY A 59 15.17 20.83 -7.56
C GLY A 59 14.62 22.00 -6.74
N GLU A 60 13.31 22.24 -6.78
CA GLU A 60 12.62 23.23 -5.95
C GLU A 60 12.86 22.96 -4.46
N ARG A 61 12.88 24.03 -3.66
CA ARG A 61 12.99 23.89 -2.20
C ARG A 61 11.72 23.22 -1.69
N ALA A 62 11.89 22.21 -0.83
CA ALA A 62 10.77 21.59 -0.17
C ALA A 62 10.22 22.53 0.92
N ASP A 63 8.93 22.85 0.83
CA ASP A 63 8.18 23.55 1.86
C ASP A 63 7.70 22.55 2.91
N TRP A 64 8.49 22.39 3.97
CA TRP A 64 8.22 21.49 5.07
C TRP A 64 7.26 22.11 6.09
N TRP A 65 5.96 22.18 5.74
CA TRP A 65 4.94 22.79 6.62
C TRP A 65 4.42 21.86 7.72
N TRP A 66 4.72 20.55 7.64
CA TRP A 66 4.26 19.54 8.61
C TRP A 66 5.40 18.70 9.22
N TYR A 67 6.65 18.98 8.86
CA TYR A 67 7.81 18.21 9.28
C TYR A 67 8.99 19.12 9.60
N ASP A 68 9.68 18.86 10.71
CA ASP A 68 10.95 19.51 11.04
C ASP A 68 12.11 18.57 10.65
N PRO A 69 12.96 18.93 9.67
CA PRO A 69 14.07 18.09 9.26
C PRO A 69 15.08 17.87 10.39
N PHE A 70 15.37 16.60 10.67
CA PHE A 70 16.41 16.21 11.63
C PHE A 70 17.71 16.99 11.40
N GLN A 71 18.15 17.71 12.43
CA GLN A 71 19.44 18.40 12.46
C GLN A 71 20.46 17.51 13.18
N PRO A 72 21.55 17.08 12.53
CA PRO A 72 22.58 16.29 13.19
C PRO A 72 23.24 17.09 14.31
N GLN A 73 23.43 16.45 15.46
CA GLN A 73 24.07 17.07 16.62
C GLN A 73 25.59 17.15 16.39
N PRO A 74 26.24 18.27 16.76
CA PRO A 74 27.68 18.39 16.62
C PRO A 74 28.40 17.29 17.43
N PRO A 75 29.58 16.83 16.96
CA PRO A 75 30.35 15.81 17.66
C PRO A 75 30.72 16.27 19.08
N PRO A 76 30.82 15.36 20.06
CA PRO A 76 31.20 15.70 21.42
C PRO A 76 32.61 16.29 21.46
N ASN A 77 32.79 17.30 22.30
CA ASN A 77 34.07 17.96 22.56
C ASN A 77 35.01 17.03 23.32
N THR A 78 36.17 16.73 22.73
CA THR A 78 37.30 16.09 23.41
C THR A 78 37.91 17.12 24.37
N ASN A 79 37.79 16.86 25.67
CA ASN A 79 38.49 17.59 26.73
C ASN A 79 39.88 16.98 26.94
#